data_AF-A0A353BCI3-F1
#
_entry.id   AF-A0A353BCI3-F1
#
_cell.length_a   1.000
_cell.length_b   1.000
_cell.length_c   1.000
_cell.angle_alpha   90.00
_cell.angle_beta   90.00
_cell.angle_gamma   90.00
#
_symmetry.space_group_name_H-M   'P 1'
#
loop_
_entity.id
_entity.type
_entity.pdbx_description
1 polymer ?
#
loop_
_entity_poly.entity_id
_entity_poly.type
_entity_poly.pdbx_seq_one_letter_code
_entity_poly.pdbx_strand_id
1 'polypeptide(L)' 'TDRERFAAYFWGMIGEGIYMPCSQFEALFFSNTHTPEHIDQTVDAARRVLAGLG' A
#
# COMPACT_ATOMS: atom_id res chain seq x y z
N THR A 1 -9.49 -15.64 1.23
CA THR A 1 -10.54 -14.69 1.67
C THR A 1 -10.09 -13.27 1.42
N ASP A 2 -10.99 -12.28 1.39
CA ASP A 2 -10.61 -10.87 1.19
C ASP A 2 -9.64 -10.38 2.28
N ARG A 3 -9.85 -10.84 3.52
CA ARG A 3 -8.95 -10.57 4.66
C ARG A 3 -7.52 -11.07 4.42
N GLU A 4 -7.35 -12.27 3.87
CA GLU A 4 -6.01 -12.82 3.58
C GLU A 4 -5.34 -12.08 2.42
N ARG A 5 -6.12 -11.71 1.39
CA ARG A 5 -5.62 -10.90 0.28
C ARG A 5 -5.18 -9.51 0.75
N PHE A 6 -5.96 -8.88 1.62
CA PHE A 6 -5.59 -7.61 2.24
C PHE A 6 -4.34 -7.74 3.10
N ALA A 7 -4.22 -8.78 3.94
CA ALA A 7 -3.03 -8.99 4.76
C ALA A 7 -1.76 -9.16 3.89
N ALA A 8 -1.85 -9.92 2.79
CA ALA A 8 -0.73 -10.09 1.87
C ALA A 8 -0.36 -8.77 1.17
N TYR A 9 -1.34 -7.97 0.77
CA TYR A 9 -1.12 -6.62 0.23
C TYR A 9 -0.45 -5.70 1.26
N PHE A 10 -0.98 -5.64 2.49
CA PHE A 10 -0.44 -4.80 3.56
C PHE A 10 1.03 -5.12 3.84
N TRP A 11 1.37 -6.40 4.03
CA TRP A 11 2.75 -6.82 4.26
C TRP A 11 3.65 -6.63 3.03
N GLY A 12 3.11 -6.77 1.82
CA GLY A 12 3.83 -6.43 0.60
C GLY A 12 4.20 -4.95 0.53
N MET A 13 3.26 -4.06 0.85
CA MET A 13 3.51 -2.60 0.90
C MET A 13 4.57 -2.24 1.95
N ILE A 14 4.52 -2.88 3.12
CA ILE A 14 5.56 -2.74 4.16
C ILE A 14 6.93 -3.16 3.62
N GLY A 15 7.00 -4.26 2.84
CA GLY A 15 8.22 -4.71 2.18
C GLY A 15 8.79 -3.71 1.17
N GLU A 16 7.92 -2.92 0.51
CA GLU A 16 8.28 -1.80 -0.36
C GLU A 16 8.59 -0.50 0.42
N GLY A 17 8.57 -0.54 1.75
CA GLY A 17 8.87 0.61 2.62
C GLY A 17 7.70 1.57 2.83
N ILE A 18 6.47 1.18 2.50
CA ILE A 18 5.28 2.02 2.60
C ILE A 18 4.31 1.47 3.65
N TYR A 19 4.02 2.29 4.66
CA TYR A 19 3.06 1.97 5.70
C TYR A 19 1.64 2.38 5.26
N MET A 20 0.80 1.39 4.97
CA MET A 20 -0.62 1.57 4.68
C MET A 20 -1.46 1.46 5.97
N PRO A 21 -2.76 1.83 5.96
CA PRO A 21 -3.65 1.58 7.09
C PRO A 21 -3.69 0.08 7.43
N CYS A 22 -3.70 -0.25 8.73
CA CYS A 22 -3.54 -1.64 9.18
C CYS A 22 -4.86 -2.44 9.13
N SER A 23 -5.91 -1.83 8.60
CA SER A 23 -7.22 -2.44 8.38
C SER A 23 -7.80 -2.03 7.02
N GLN A 24 -8.46 -2.98 6.34
CA GLN A 24 -9.20 -2.71 5.10
C GLN A 24 -10.41 -1.79 5.29
N PHE A 25 -10.76 -1.47 6.53
CA PHE A 25 -11.86 -0.57 6.90
C PHE A 25 -11.38 0.84 7.32
N GLU A 26 -10.08 1.10 7.25
CA GLU A 26 -9.48 2.40 7.55
C GLU A 26 -9.21 3.21 6.28
N ALA A 27 -9.33 4.54 6.40
CA ALA A 27 -8.93 5.45 5.34
C ALA A 27 -7.41 5.72 5.38
N LEU A 28 -6.81 5.97 4.21
CA LEU A 28 -5.44 6.45 4.08
C LEU A 28 -5.44 7.99 4.11
N PHE A 29 -4.55 8.58 4.92
CA PHE A 29 -4.33 10.02 4.96
C PHE A 29 -2.87 10.32 4.60
N PHE A 30 -2.67 11.31 3.73
CA PHE A 30 -1.37 11.91 3.45
C PHE A 30 -1.37 13.37 3.88
N SER A 31 -0.19 13.96 3.97
CA SER A 31 0.03 15.33 4.43
C SER A 31 0.60 16.21 3.32
N ASN A 32 0.65 17.52 3.56
CA ASN A 32 1.29 18.48 2.66
C ASN A 32 2.81 18.29 2.49
N THR A 33 3.43 17.39 3.27
CA THR A 33 4.84 17.02 3.08
C THR A 33 5.03 15.93 2.04
N HIS A 34 3.95 15.28 1.60
CA HIS A 34 4.02 14.32 0.49
C HIS A 34 4.07 15.09 -0.83
N THR A 35 5.08 14.80 -1.64
CA THR A 35 5.20 15.37 -2.99
C THR A 35 4.52 14.45 -4.00
N PRO A 36 4.23 14.93 -5.23
CA PRO A 36 3.74 14.07 -6.30
C PRO A 36 4.62 12.82 -6.51
N GLU A 37 5.94 12.97 -6.41
CA GLU A 37 6.88 11.85 -6.54
C GLU A 37 6.70 10.79 -5.45
N HIS A 38 6.43 11.18 -4.20
CA HIS A 38 6.11 10.23 -3.12
C HIS A 38 4.82 9.45 -3.42
N ILE A 39 3.83 10.10 -4.02
CA ILE A 39 2.57 9.46 -4.42
C ILE A 39 2.82 8.49 -5.57
N ASP A 40 3.57 8.89 -6.59
CA ASP A 40 3.90 8.03 -7.73
C ASP A 40 4.68 6.79 -7.28
N GLN A 41 5.68 6.95 -6.40
CA GLN A 41 6.41 5.84 -5.78
C GLN A 41 5.47 4.88 -5.04
N THR A 42 4.49 5.43 -4.33
CA THR A 42 3.50 4.65 -3.58
C THR A 42 2.59 3.84 -4.51
N VAL A 43 2.12 4.45 -5.60
CA VAL A 43 1.29 3.79 -6.61
C VAL A 43 2.07 2.68 -7.33
N ASP A 44 3.32 2.93 -7.68
CA ASP A 44 4.16 1.94 -8.37
C ASP A 44 4.51 0.74 -7.47
N ALA A 45 4.75 0.97 -6.18
CA ALA A 45 4.88 -0.10 -5.20
C ALA A 45 3.59 -0.93 -5.10
N ALA A 46 2.42 -0.28 -5.02
CA ALA A 46 1.14 -0.98 -4.99
C ALA A 46 0.92 -1.84 -6.24
N ARG A 47 1.29 -1.36 -7.43
CA ARG A 47 1.23 -2.14 -8.67
C ARG A 47 2.13 -3.39 -8.61
N ARG A 48 3.39 -3.25 -8.14
CA ARG A 48 4.32 -4.38 -7.99
C ARG A 48 3.79 -5.43 -7.03
N VAL A 49 3.33 -5.00 -5.85
CA VAL A 49 2.78 -5.88 -4.82
C VAL A 49 1.56 -6.61 -5.37
N LEU A 50 0.58 -5.90 -5.94
CA LEU A 50 -0.64 -6.51 -6.47
C LEU A 50 -0.36 -7.49 -7.61
N ALA A 51 0.61 -7.21 -8.48
CA ALA A 51 1.01 -8.14 -9.54
C ALA A 51 1.60 -9.45 -8.99
N GLY A 52 2.22 -9.43 -7.81
CA GLY A 52 2.76 -10.60 -7.12
C GLY A 52 1.73 -11.41 -6.31
N LEU A 53 0.50 -10.93 -6.17
CA LEU A 53 -0.57 -11.58 -5.39
C LEU A 53 -1.57 -12.39 -6.24
N GLY A 54 -1.15 -12.78 -7.46
CA GLY A 54 -1.91 -13.59 -8.40
C GLY A 54 -2.32 -14.96 -7.84
#